data_AF-A0AAQ4FLD5-F1
#
_entry.id   AF-A0AAQ4FLD5-F1
#
_cell.length_a   1.000
_cell.length_b   1.000
_cell.length_c   1.000
_cell.angle_alpha   90.00
_cell.angle_beta   90.00
_cell.angle_gamma   90.00
#
_symmetry.space_group_name_H-M   'P 1'
#
loop_
_entity.id
_entity.type
_entity.pdbx_description
1 polymer ?
#
loop_
_entity_poly.entity_id
_entity_poly.type
_entity_poly.pdbx_seq_one_letter_code
_entity_poly.pdbx_strand_id
1 'polypeptide(L)'
;MEDYRLSVPTAHYYYNETLNPSLLNPYATAANRVSHAAVGTKFQREGQKCFHTSRVSYDLNTLDDFCKPKTDPVRSLIMGAAYSYMQHQDTVYSKEVGRCRERGPRDM
;
A
#
# COMPACT_ATOMS: atom_id res chain seq x y z
N MET A 1 9.28 -1.15 37.36
CA MET A 1 9.03 -1.31 35.91
C MET A 1 7.52 -1.37 35.79
N GLU A 2 6.88 -0.29 35.38
CA GLU A 2 5.42 -0.23 35.28
C GLU A 2 4.98 -0.90 33.99
N ASP A 3 4.18 -1.96 34.10
CA ASP A 3 3.57 -2.62 32.96
C ASP A 3 2.59 -1.64 32.28
N TYR A 4 2.89 -1.25 31.05
CA TYR A 4 1.97 -0.49 30.20
C TYR A 4 0.74 -1.38 29.91
N ARG A 5 -0.28 -1.30 30.78
CA ARG A 5 -1.58 -1.93 30.53
C ARG A 5 -2.24 -1.22 29.35
N LEU A 6 -2.20 -1.88 28.20
CA LEU A 6 -2.93 -1.49 27.00
C LEU A 6 -4.44 -1.54 27.32
N SER A 7 -5.02 -0.45 27.81
CA SER A 7 -6.47 -0.35 28.03
C SER A 7 -7.13 0.06 26.73
N VAL A 8 -7.82 -0.88 26.07
CA VAL A 8 -8.64 -0.58 24.88
C VAL A 8 -9.87 0.22 25.34
N PRO A 9 -10.14 1.41 24.79
CA PRO A 9 -11.09 2.37 25.36
C PRO A 9 -12.54 2.10 24.97
N THR A 10 -13.00 0.85 24.96
CA THR A 10 -14.38 0.50 24.59
C THR A 10 -14.95 -0.59 25.51
N ALA A 11 -16.21 -0.42 25.94
CA ALA A 11 -16.85 -1.21 27.00
C ALA A 11 -17.03 -2.72 26.73
N HIS A 12 -16.72 -3.18 25.50
CA HIS A 12 -17.03 -4.53 25.04
C HIS A 12 -15.83 -5.29 24.44
N TYR A 13 -14.61 -4.73 24.48
CA TYR A 13 -13.42 -5.43 24.01
C TYR A 13 -12.61 -5.96 25.21
N TYR A 14 -12.90 -7.19 25.62
CA TYR A 14 -12.11 -7.92 26.61
C TYR A 14 -11.09 -8.81 25.89
N TYR A 15 -9.89 -8.88 26.45
CA TYR A 15 -8.90 -9.86 26.00
C TYR A 15 -9.44 -11.28 26.24
N ASN A 16 -9.44 -12.11 25.20
CA ASN A 16 -9.85 -13.50 25.30
C ASN A 16 -8.64 -14.39 25.03
N GLU A 17 -8.11 -14.98 26.10
CA GLU A 17 -6.95 -15.89 26.07
C GLU A 17 -7.22 -17.21 25.33
N THR A 18 -8.50 -17.60 25.18
CA THR A 18 -8.90 -18.85 24.50
C THR A 18 -9.06 -18.67 23.00
N LEU A 19 -9.03 -17.42 22.50
CA LEU A 19 -9.13 -17.14 21.08
C LEU A 19 -7.81 -17.54 20.40
N ASN A 20 -7.88 -18.33 19.33
CA ASN A 20 -6.72 -18.58 18.48
C ASN A 20 -6.47 -17.36 17.58
N PRO A 21 -5.36 -16.62 17.74
CA PRO A 21 -5.06 -15.43 16.93
C PRO A 21 -4.44 -15.76 15.56
N SER A 22 -4.28 -17.05 15.24
CA SER A 22 -3.64 -17.48 14.00
C SER A 22 -4.42 -16.99 12.78
N LEU A 23 -3.70 -16.39 11.83
CA LEU A 23 -4.28 -15.96 10.57
C LEU A 23 -4.75 -17.18 9.76
N LEU A 24 -6.04 -17.20 9.42
CA LEU A 24 -6.61 -18.25 8.61
C LEU A 24 -6.06 -18.17 7.17
N ASN A 25 -5.81 -19.31 6.54
CA ASN A 25 -5.34 -19.34 5.15
C ASN A 25 -6.29 -18.58 4.17
N PRO A 26 -7.63 -18.66 4.30
CA PRO A 26 -8.54 -17.81 3.53
C PRO A 26 -8.31 -16.31 3.71
N TYR A 27 -7.90 -15.85 4.89
CA TYR A 27 -7.55 -14.44 5.09
C TYR A 27 -6.33 -14.05 4.26
N ALA A 28 -5.27 -14.85 4.33
CA ALA A 28 -4.04 -14.59 3.57
C ALA A 28 -4.24 -14.71 2.05
N THR A 29 -5.11 -15.61 1.60
CA THR A 29 -5.29 -15.94 0.17
C THR A 29 -6.40 -15.16 -0.50
N ALA A 30 -7.45 -14.73 0.21
CA ALA A 30 -8.57 -13.98 -0.36
C ALA A 30 -8.58 -12.54 0.14
N ALA A 31 -8.76 -12.33 1.45
CA ALA A 31 -8.94 -10.98 2.00
C ALA A 31 -7.74 -10.07 1.71
N ASN A 32 -6.52 -10.57 1.93
CA ASN A 32 -5.30 -9.79 1.70
C ASN A 32 -5.02 -9.50 0.21
N ARG A 33 -5.73 -10.17 -0.72
CA ARG A 33 -5.57 -9.93 -2.16
C ARG A 33 -6.54 -8.88 -2.72
N VAL A 34 -7.61 -8.54 -1.99
CA VAL A 34 -8.59 -7.53 -2.43
C VAL A 34 -7.90 -6.19 -2.68
N SER A 35 -6.98 -5.79 -1.79
CA SER A 35 -6.23 -4.54 -1.94
C SER A 35 -5.39 -4.47 -3.21
N HIS A 36 -4.99 -5.61 -3.80
CA HIS A 36 -4.26 -5.60 -5.07
C HIS A 36 -5.11 -5.12 -6.25
N ALA A 37 -6.44 -5.30 -6.22
CA ALA A 37 -7.34 -4.79 -7.25
C ALA A 37 -7.47 -3.25 -7.20
N ALA A 38 -7.24 -2.67 -6.02
CA ALA A 38 -7.32 -1.24 -5.80
C ALA A 38 -6.03 -0.48 -6.19
N VAL A 39 -4.96 -1.20 -6.56
CA VAL A 39 -3.69 -0.60 -7.00
C VAL A 39 -3.86 -0.02 -8.40
N GLY A 40 -3.91 1.30 -8.49
CA GLY A 40 -3.97 2.04 -9.74
C GLY A 40 -2.71 1.93 -10.60
N THR A 41 -2.75 2.54 -11.78
CA THR A 41 -1.62 2.59 -12.73
C THR A 41 -0.66 3.76 -12.47
N LYS A 42 -0.99 4.65 -11.52
CA LYS A 42 -0.21 5.83 -11.15
C LYS A 42 -0.36 6.22 -9.69
N PHE A 43 0.73 6.68 -9.08
CA PHE A 43 0.67 7.43 -7.81
C PHE A 43 0.55 8.92 -8.11
N GLN A 44 -0.37 9.59 -7.42
CA GLN A 44 -0.44 11.05 -7.45
C GLN A 44 0.45 11.63 -6.35
N ARG A 45 0.82 12.89 -6.53
CA ARG A 45 1.61 13.67 -5.57
C ARG A 45 1.07 15.08 -5.45
N GLU A 46 1.24 15.67 -4.27
CA GLU A 46 0.86 17.06 -4.02
C GLU A 46 1.58 18.00 -5.01
N GLY A 47 0.80 18.75 -5.79
CA GLY A 47 1.34 19.77 -6.72
C GLY A 47 2.16 19.23 -7.89
N GLN A 48 2.26 17.91 -8.08
CA GLN A 48 3.03 17.30 -9.17
C GLN A 48 2.20 16.25 -9.90
N LYS A 49 2.19 16.34 -11.22
CA LYS A 49 1.70 15.27 -12.08
C LYS A 49 2.91 14.43 -12.53
N CYS A 50 3.02 13.20 -12.01
CA CYS A 50 4.08 12.27 -12.40
C CYS A 50 3.85 11.76 -13.84
N PHE A 51 4.30 12.54 -14.82
CA PHE A 51 4.14 12.20 -16.25
C PHE A 51 5.37 11.52 -16.87
N HIS A 52 6.49 11.40 -16.13
CA HIS A 52 7.76 11.05 -16.74
C HIS A 52 7.96 9.56 -17.02
N THR A 53 7.14 8.67 -16.44
CA THR A 53 7.27 7.22 -16.67
C THR A 53 5.91 6.57 -16.85
N SER A 54 5.84 5.37 -17.43
CA SER A 54 4.60 4.62 -17.61
C SER A 54 4.27 3.64 -16.47
N ARG A 55 5.14 3.55 -15.44
CA ARG A 55 5.06 2.53 -14.38
C ARG A 55 4.85 3.14 -13.00
N VAL A 56 4.23 2.39 -12.10
CA VAL A 56 3.93 2.80 -10.72
C VAL A 56 5.17 2.77 -9.83
N SER A 57 6.08 1.82 -10.06
CA SER A 57 7.29 1.67 -9.24
C SER A 57 8.24 2.87 -9.31
N TYR A 58 8.27 3.56 -10.45
CA TYR A 58 9.07 4.76 -10.65
C TYR A 58 8.44 6.01 -10.01
N ASP A 59 7.12 5.99 -9.79
CA ASP A 59 6.41 7.07 -9.09
C ASP A 59 6.64 6.98 -7.56
N LEU A 60 7.09 5.83 -7.03
CA LEU A 60 7.44 5.66 -5.61
C LEU A 60 8.92 5.93 -5.33
N ASN A 61 9.81 5.47 -6.21
CA ASN A 61 11.26 5.42 -5.96
C ASN A 61 12.05 6.36 -6.89
N THR A 62 11.63 7.61 -7.01
CA THR A 62 12.35 8.60 -7.83
C THR A 62 13.41 9.29 -6.97
N LEU A 63 14.69 9.05 -7.29
CA LEU A 63 15.84 9.70 -6.61
C LEU A 63 15.75 11.23 -6.65
N ASP A 64 15.08 11.78 -7.66
CA ASP A 64 14.88 13.21 -7.85
C ASP A 64 14.09 13.89 -6.72
N ASP A 65 13.29 13.16 -5.94
CA ASP A 65 12.49 13.75 -4.85
C ASP A 65 13.21 13.72 -3.51
N PHE A 66 14.04 12.70 -3.28
CA PHE A 66 14.85 12.57 -2.06
C PHE A 66 16.07 13.50 -2.08
N CYS A 67 16.53 13.92 -3.26
CA CYS A 67 17.73 14.74 -3.43
C CYS A 67 17.45 16.24 -3.57
N LYS A 68 16.18 16.70 -3.58
CA LYS A 68 15.83 18.12 -3.72
C LYS A 68 15.54 18.76 -2.37
N PRO A 69 16.27 19.83 -1.98
CA PRO A 69 16.17 20.43 -0.64
C PRO A 69 14.86 21.20 -0.38
N LYS A 70 14.00 21.38 -1.40
CA LYS A 70 12.75 22.16 -1.31
C LYS A 70 11.48 21.31 -1.35
N THR A 71 11.61 19.99 -1.46
CA THR A 71 10.48 19.06 -1.57
C THR A 71 10.56 18.06 -0.44
N ASP A 72 9.47 17.91 0.31
CA ASP A 72 9.31 16.79 1.24
C ASP A 72 8.65 15.64 0.46
N PRO A 73 9.43 14.64 0.00
CA PRO A 73 8.91 13.56 -0.83
C PRO A 73 7.84 12.74 -0.10
N VAL A 74 7.99 12.57 1.21
CA VAL A 74 7.07 11.77 2.03
C VAL A 74 5.74 12.50 2.17
N ARG A 75 5.79 13.80 2.49
CA ARG A 75 4.57 14.62 2.53
C ARG A 75 3.84 14.61 1.20
N SER A 76 4.54 14.84 0.08
CA SER A 76 3.91 14.91 -1.23
C SER A 76 3.24 13.59 -1.62
N LEU A 77 3.81 12.44 -1.23
CA LEU A 77 3.20 11.11 -1.42
C LEU A 77 1.96 10.92 -0.53
N ILE A 78 2.02 11.28 0.75
CA ILE A 78 0.89 11.14 1.68
C ILE A 78 -0.29 12.00 1.21
N MET A 79 -0.03 13.26 0.87
CA MET A 79 -1.04 14.18 0.37
C MET A 79 -1.61 13.68 -0.96
N GLY A 80 -0.76 13.20 -1.87
CA GLY A 80 -1.21 12.54 -3.10
C GLY A 80 -2.14 11.35 -2.83
N ALA A 81 -1.80 10.48 -1.89
CA ALA A 81 -2.64 9.34 -1.50
C ALA A 81 -3.97 9.78 -0.85
N ALA A 82 -3.96 10.84 -0.03
CA ALA A 82 -5.15 11.33 0.67
C ALA A 82 -6.19 11.98 -0.28
N TYR A 83 -5.73 12.64 -1.36
CA TYR A 83 -6.62 13.30 -2.32
C TYR A 83 -6.95 12.46 -3.56
N SER A 84 -6.35 11.27 -3.70
CA SER A 84 -6.58 10.39 -4.84
C SER A 84 -7.69 9.39 -4.56
N TYR A 85 -8.54 9.17 -5.57
CA TYR A 85 -9.40 8.00 -5.59
C TYR A 85 -8.59 6.75 -5.91
N MET A 86 -8.82 5.69 -5.14
CA MET A 86 -8.30 4.35 -5.45
C MET A 86 -8.94 3.81 -6.73
N GLN A 87 -8.28 2.84 -7.38
CA GLN A 87 -8.89 2.13 -8.50
C GLN A 87 -10.13 1.38 -8.00
N HIS A 88 -11.16 1.29 -8.86
CA HIS A 88 -12.34 0.49 -8.57
C HIS A 88 -11.94 -0.97 -8.34
N GLN A 89 -12.48 -1.57 -7.27
CA GLN A 89 -12.15 -2.93 -6.86
C GLN A 89 -12.94 -3.94 -7.69
N ASP A 90 -12.42 -4.23 -8.89
CA ASP A 90 -12.97 -5.24 -9.79
C ASP A 90 -12.07 -6.48 -9.86
N THR A 91 -12.48 -7.49 -10.63
CA THR A 91 -11.67 -8.66 -10.96
C THR A 91 -10.46 -8.34 -11.87
N VAL A 92 -10.36 -7.09 -12.34
CA VAL A 92 -9.31 -6.64 -13.27
C VAL A 92 -8.21 -5.92 -12.49
N TYR A 93 -7.05 -6.56 -12.40
CA TYR A 93 -5.84 -5.95 -11.86
C TYR A 93 -5.23 -4.94 -12.83
N SER A 94 -4.61 -3.89 -12.30
CA SER A 94 -3.78 -3.01 -13.11
C SER A 94 -2.60 -3.78 -13.72
N LYS A 95 -2.07 -3.27 -14.84
CA LYS A 95 -0.93 -3.89 -15.54
C LYS A 95 0.30 -4.04 -14.65
N GLU A 96 0.43 -3.20 -13.63
CA GLU A 96 1.55 -3.24 -12.68
C GLU A 96 1.49 -4.46 -11.78
N VAL A 97 0.30 -4.81 -11.26
CA VAL A 97 0.10 -6.03 -10.46
C VAL A 97 0.11 -7.27 -11.36
N GLY A 98 -0.53 -7.20 -12.53
CA GLY A 98 -0.66 -8.34 -13.44
C GLY A 98 0.64 -8.74 -14.15
N ARG A 99 1.43 -7.78 -14.65
CA ARG A 99 2.62 -8.06 -15.49
C ARG A 99 3.94 -8.12 -14.73
N CYS A 100 4.06 -7.51 -13.55
CA CYS A 100 5.32 -7.61 -12.78
C CYS A 100 5.62 -9.05 -12.34
N ARG A 101 4.65 -9.96 -12.40
CA ARG A 101 4.82 -11.38 -12.08
C ARG A 101 5.23 -12.26 -13.27
N GLU A 102 5.05 -11.80 -14.51
CA GLU A 102 5.38 -12.57 -15.73
C GLU A 102 6.86 -12.44 -16.16
N ARG A 103 7.64 -11.56 -15.52
CA ARG A 103 9.11 -11.56 -15.67
C ARG A 103 9.73 -12.44 -14.58
N GLY A 104 9.57 -13.75 -14.71
CA GLY A 104 10.52 -14.68 -14.12
C GLY A 104 11.94 -14.41 -14.64
N PRO A 105 12.99 -14.87 -13.96
CA PRO A 105 14.35 -14.78 -14.47
C PRO A 105 14.36 -15.47 -15.85
N ARG A 106 14.55 -14.67 -16.92
CA ARG A 106 14.96 -15.24 -18.19
C ARG A 106 16.43 -15.58 -17.99
N ASP A 107 16.70 -16.87 -17.91
CA ASP A 107 17.94 -17.54 -18.28
C ASP A 107 19.22 -16.73 -18.04
N MET A 108 19.94 -17.06 -16.96
CA MET A 108 21.41 -16.98 -16.95
C MET A 108 21.96 -18.29 -17.52
#